data_AF-A0A3D4PDY0-F1
#
_entry.id   AF-A0A3D4PDY0-F1
#
_cell.length_a   1.000
_cell.length_b   1.000
_cell.length_c   1.000
_cell.angle_alpha   90.00
_cell.angle_beta   90.00
_cell.angle_gamma   90.00
#
_symmetry.space_group_name_H-M   'P 1'
#
loop_
_entity.id
_entity.type
_entity.pdbx_description
1 polymer ?
#
loop_
_entity_poly.entity_id
_entity_poly.type
_entity_poly.pdbx_seq_one_letter_code
_entity_poly.pdbx_strand_id
1 'polypeptide(L)'
;FGVANLISSDTDVRLSLPSHQKAKVADIVVNARVACDPELLEQIVKKVLEHQARQIDAALEYRQLQSFRPGRPVPTHRYVTAKNS
;
A
#
# COMPACT_ATOMS: atom_id res chain seq x y z
N PHE A 1 -18.15 4.78 6.10
CA PHE A 1 -16.80 4.36 5.65
C PHE A 1 -16.13 5.57 5.01
N GLY A 2 -14.80 5.67 5.11
CA GLY A 2 -14.04 6.77 4.52
C GLY A 2 -13.01 6.27 3.54
N VAL A 3 -12.64 7.10 2.56
CA VAL A 3 -11.63 6.77 1.54
C VAL A 3 -10.67 7.93 1.41
N ALA A 4 -9.39 7.68 1.65
CA ALA A 4 -8.30 8.61 1.45
C ALA A 4 -7.30 8.02 0.45
N ASN A 5 -6.78 8.87 -0.42
CA ASN A 5 -5.82 8.49 -1.45
C ASN A 5 -4.58 9.39 -1.35
N LEU A 6 -3.41 8.80 -1.53
CA LEU A 6 -2.13 9.49 -1.69
C LEU A 6 -1.43 8.89 -2.91
N ILE A 7 -1.20 9.71 -3.94
CA ILE A 7 -0.72 9.23 -5.25
C ILE A 7 0.80 9.42 -5.38
N SER A 8 1.33 10.51 -4.84
CA SER A 8 2.75 10.82 -4.80
C SER A 8 3.10 11.47 -3.46
N SER A 9 4.37 11.36 -3.05
CA SER A 9 4.92 12.14 -1.92
C SER A 9 4.76 13.64 -2.08
N ASP A 10 4.67 14.10 -3.33
CA ASP A 10 4.65 15.53 -3.69
C ASP A 10 3.23 16.07 -3.84
N THR A 11 2.22 15.24 -3.55
CA THR A 11 0.81 15.60 -3.65
C THR A 11 0.15 15.48 -2.29
N ASP A 12 -0.73 16.43 -1.97
CA ASP A 12 -1.51 16.36 -0.74
C ASP A 12 -2.38 15.09 -0.69
N VAL A 13 -2.55 14.56 0.51
CA VAL A 13 -3.53 13.49 0.77
C VAL A 13 -4.92 13.98 0.39
N ARG A 14 -5.63 13.20 -0.43
CA ARG A 14 -7.00 13.51 -0.87
C ARG A 14 -8.00 12.62 -0.15
N LEU A 15 -8.80 13.20 0.75
CA LEU A 15 -9.98 12.54 1.31
C LEU A 15 -11.10 12.56 0.26
N SER A 16 -11.29 11.44 -0.41
CA SER A 16 -12.27 11.31 -1.50
C SER A 16 -13.69 11.09 -0.97
N LEU A 17 -13.82 10.44 0.20
CA LEU A 17 -15.09 10.27 0.90
C LEU A 17 -14.87 10.37 2.41
N PRO A 18 -15.36 11.43 3.09
CA PRO A 18 -15.32 11.53 4.53
C PRO A 18 -16.39 10.63 5.18
N SER A 19 -16.07 9.96 6.29
CA SER A 19 -17.06 9.12 6.99
C SER A 19 -18.06 9.90 7.86
N HIS A 20 -17.93 11.22 8.02
CA HIS A 20 -18.76 12.13 8.86
C HIS A 20 -19.13 11.64 10.28
N GLN A 21 -18.51 10.57 10.76
CA GLN A 21 -18.92 9.84 11.96
C GLN A 21 -17.75 9.75 12.92
N LYS A 22 -18.04 9.95 14.21
CA LYS A 22 -17.10 9.64 15.28
C LYS A 22 -17.25 8.16 15.63
N ALA A 23 -16.30 7.35 15.16
CA ALA A 23 -16.28 5.92 15.44
C ALA A 23 -15.35 5.60 16.60
N LYS A 24 -15.74 4.67 17.48
CA LYS A 24 -14.86 4.12 18.54
C LYS A 24 -13.99 2.97 18.03
N VAL A 25 -14.39 2.36 16.91
CA VAL A 25 -13.74 1.23 16.27
C VAL A 25 -13.79 1.47 14.77
N ALA A 26 -12.70 1.17 14.06
CA ALA A 26 -12.63 1.25 12.61
C ALA A 26 -11.80 0.08 12.07
N ASP A 27 -12.29 -0.57 11.01
CA ASP A 27 -11.48 -1.47 10.21
C ASP A 27 -10.80 -0.66 9.09
N ILE A 28 -9.48 -0.80 8.97
CA ILE A 28 -8.66 -0.03 8.02
C ILE A 28 -8.05 -1.00 7.01
N VAL A 29 -8.19 -0.68 5.72
CA VAL A 29 -7.50 -1.36 4.62
C VAL A 29 -6.50 -0.38 4.01
N VAL A 30 -5.23 -0.77 4.00
CA VAL A 30 -4.16 -0.01 3.35
C VAL A 30 -3.72 -0.75 2.10
N ASN A 31 -3.84 -0.11 0.95
CA ASN A 31 -3.30 -0.60 -0.32
C ASN A 31 -2.21 0.35 -0.78
N ALA A 32 -0.95 -0.09 -0.70
CA ALA A 32 0.21 0.71 -1.07
C ALA A 32 0.91 0.11 -2.29
N ARG A 33 1.22 0.97 -3.27
CA ARG A 33 2.05 0.63 -4.44
C ARG A 33 3.22 1.59 -4.48
N VAL A 34 4.37 1.14 -4.01
CA VAL A 34 5.57 1.97 -3.88
C VAL A 34 6.72 1.26 -4.58
N ALA A 35 7.54 2.02 -5.30
CA ALA A 35 8.73 1.49 -5.96
C ALA A 35 9.88 1.27 -4.95
N CYS A 36 9.70 0.34 -4.02
CA CYS A 36 10.71 -0.06 -3.03
C CYS A 36 10.60 -1.55 -2.68
N ASP A 37 11.52 -2.04 -1.84
CA ASP A 37 11.48 -3.41 -1.35
C ASP A 37 10.22 -3.63 -0.46
N PRO A 38 9.43 -4.69 -0.70
CA PRO A 38 8.18 -4.90 0.00
C PRO A 38 8.33 -5.08 1.52
N GLU A 39 9.42 -5.70 1.97
CA GLU A 39 9.69 -5.94 3.37
C GLU A 39 10.02 -4.63 4.08
N LEU A 40 10.75 -3.74 3.41
CA LEU A 40 10.95 -2.37 3.90
C LEU A 40 9.63 -1.60 4.00
N LEU A 41 8.78 -1.68 2.97
CA LEU A 41 7.47 -1.01 2.98
C LEU A 41 6.59 -1.53 4.12
N GLU A 42 6.57 -2.84 4.35
CA GLU A 42 5.85 -3.46 5.45
C GLU A 42 6.32 -2.94 6.82
N GLN A 43 7.63 -2.85 7.04
CA GLN A 43 8.19 -2.32 8.28
C GLN A 43 7.78 -0.85 8.52
N ILE A 44 7.82 -0.04 7.47
CA ILE A 44 7.40 1.37 7.52
C ILE A 44 5.92 1.47 7.87
N VAL A 45 5.07 0.69 7.20
CA VAL A 45 3.61 0.68 7.45
C VAL A 45 3.33 0.29 8.91
N LYS A 46 3.95 -0.76 9.43
CA LYS A 46 3.77 -1.19 10.83
C LYS A 46 4.17 -0.06 11.79
N LYS A 47 5.37 0.49 11.63
CA LYS A 47 5.89 1.57 12.48
C LYS A 47 4.98 2.79 12.49
N VAL A 48 4.47 3.20 11.32
CA VAL A 48 3.57 4.36 11.20
C VAL A 48 2.23 4.06 11.89
N LEU A 49 1.63 2.89 11.65
CA LEU A 49 0.35 2.54 12.27
C LEU A 49 0.46 2.45 13.79
N GLU A 50 1.50 1.81 14.32
CA GLU A 50 1.76 1.73 15.77
C GLU A 50 2.01 3.11 16.40
N HIS A 51 2.73 3.98 15.68
CA HIS A 51 2.94 5.35 16.14
C HIS A 51 1.62 6.11 16.21
N GLN A 52 0.82 6.06 15.14
CA GLN A 52 -0.46 6.77 15.08
C GLN A 52 -1.48 6.22 16.10
N ALA A 53 -1.56 4.91 16.28
CA ALA A 53 -2.41 4.29 17.28
C ALA A 53 -2.06 4.79 18.70
N ARG A 54 -0.77 4.89 19.02
CA ARG A 54 -0.31 5.48 20.30
C ARG A 54 -0.65 6.96 20.45
N GLN A 55 -0.56 7.75 19.37
CA GLN A 55 -0.88 9.19 19.42
C GLN A 55 -2.35 9.44 19.77
N ILE A 56 -3.24 8.52 19.43
CA ILE A 56 -4.69 8.63 19.67
C ILE A 56 -5.19 7.70 20.78
N ASP A 57 -4.28 7.05 21.52
CA ASP A 57 -4.58 6.05 22.55
C ASP A 57 -5.54 4.93 22.07
N ALA A 58 -5.31 4.44 20.85
CA ALA A 58 -6.08 3.36 20.25
C ALA A 58 -5.35 2.01 20.35
N ALA A 59 -6.12 0.95 20.54
CA ALA A 59 -5.66 -0.41 20.32
C ALA A 59 -5.56 -0.69 18.82
N LEU A 60 -4.44 -1.31 18.39
CA LEU A 60 -4.20 -1.71 17.02
C LEU A 60 -4.10 -3.23 16.91
N GLU A 61 -4.91 -3.83 16.05
CA GLU A 61 -4.89 -5.25 15.73
C GLU A 61 -4.62 -5.44 14.23
N TYR A 62 -3.64 -6.26 13.87
CA TYR A 62 -3.39 -6.64 12.49
C TYR A 62 -4.16 -7.91 12.14
N ARG A 63 -5.26 -7.77 11.39
CA ARG A 63 -6.03 -8.93 10.90
C ARG A 63 -5.27 -9.69 9.80
N GLN A 64 -4.73 -8.95 8.83
CA GLN A 64 -3.98 -9.48 7.71
C GLN A 64 -3.01 -8.43 7.20
N LEU A 65 -1.77 -8.84 6.91
CA LEU A 65 -0.78 -8.00 6.29
C LEU A 65 0.02 -8.84 5.29
N GLN A 66 0.07 -8.37 4.05
CA GLN A 66 0.76 -9.07 2.96
C GLN A 66 1.51 -8.06 2.11
N SER A 67 2.76 -8.40 1.79
CA SER A 67 3.64 -7.64 0.92
C SER A 67 3.95 -8.48 -0.32
N PHE A 68 3.78 -7.89 -1.50
CA PHE A 68 3.92 -8.62 -2.76
C PHE A 68 5.12 -8.10 -3.54
N ARG A 69 6.03 -9.00 -3.91
CA ARG A 69 7.08 -8.70 -4.88
C ARG A 69 6.45 -8.69 -6.28
N PRO A 70 6.62 -7.64 -7.10
CA PRO A 70 6.18 -7.68 -8.48
C PRO A 70 6.90 -8.83 -9.20
N GLY A 71 6.14 -9.69 -9.88
CA GLY A 71 6.72 -10.76 -10.69
C GLY A 71 7.64 -10.18 -11.77
N ARG A 72 8.74 -10.88 -12.11
CA ARG A 72 9.54 -10.50 -13.28
C ARG A 72 8.68 -10.67 -14.53
N PRO A 73 8.51 -9.63 -15.37
CA PRO A 73 7.88 -9.83 -16.67
C PRO A 73 8.72 -10.82 -17.47
N VAL A 74 8.12 -11.91 -17.93
CA VAL A 74 8.73 -12.83 -18.90
C VAL A 74 8.58 -12.18 -20.27
N PRO A 75 9.66 -11.86 -21.00
CA PRO A 75 9.54 -11.25 -22.33
C PRO A 75 8.82 -12.21 -23.29
N THR A 76 7.67 -11.78 -23.82
CA THR A 76 6.83 -12.56 -24.76
C THR A 76 7.25 -12.46 -26.23
N HIS A 77 8.26 -11.66 -26.56
CA HIS A 77 8.81 -11.55 -27.91
C HIS A 77 10.27 -12.00 -27.96
N ARG A 78 10.51 -13.30 -28.05
CA ARG A 78 11.78 -13.82 -28.58
C ARG A 78 11.71 -13.73 -30.10
N TYR A 79 12.37 -12.72 -30.69
CA TYR A 79 12.63 -12.71 -32.13
C TYR A 79 13.44 -13.96 -32.47
N VAL A 80 12.79 -14.95 -33.08
CA VAL A 80 13.50 -16.05 -33.73
C VAL A 80 14.10 -15.43 -34.97
N THR A 81 15.42 -15.25 -34.99
CA THR A 81 16.18 -14.89 -36.19
C THR A 81 15.73 -15.79 -37.34
N ALA A 82 15.12 -15.20 -38.37
CA ALA A 82 14.98 -15.85 -39.66
C ALA A 82 16.39 -15.97 -40.25
N LYS A 83 16.94 -17.18 -40.28
CA LYS A 83 18.11 -17.48 -41.11
C LYS A 83 17.62 -17.72 -42.53
N ASN A 84 17.85 -16.76 -43.41
CA ASN A 84 17.96 -17.00 -44.84
C ASN A 84 19.40 -17.41 -45.15
N SER A 85 19.57 -18.52 -45.87
CA SER A 85 20.62 -18.86 -46.85
C SER A 85 20.50 -20.34 -47.16
#